data_AF-A0A2V3UJD3-F1
#
_entry.id   AF-A0A2V3UJD3-F1
#
_cell.length_a   1.000
_cell.length_b   1.000
_cell.length_c   1.000
_cell.angle_alpha   90.00
_cell.angle_beta   90.00
_cell.angle_gamma   90.00
#
_symmetry.space_group_name_H-M   'P 1'
#
loop_
_entity.id
_entity.type
_entity.pdbx_description
1 polymer ?
#
loop_
_entity_poly.entity_id
_entity_poly.type
_entity_poly.pdbx_seq_one_letter_code
_entity_poly.pdbx_strand_id
1 'polypeptide(L)'
;MRTIVYADGGCDPNPGPGGWGAVIQDPAGTIELHGGERATTNNRMELTAAIRALEHFPEGAQIEMRCDSQYVVKSVTEWMRGWKARGWRTATGPVKNIDLMQRLDALASARDVRWTWVRGHAGEAGNERADRLATLGRREALGLPVPPPDRLPAPVAAPAPAQTPETVQVALRADLATALARAAGRAGMSPQAYLEDAVRLALELKPPGIARVRADLQRKAS
;
A
#
# COMPACT_ATOMS: atom_id res chain seq x y z
N MET A 1 -27.09 9.94 9.80
CA MET A 1 -26.66 8.54 9.92
C MET A 1 -25.65 8.31 8.82
N ARG A 2 -24.48 7.71 9.11
CA ARG A 2 -23.46 7.45 8.08
C ARG A 2 -23.83 6.21 7.28
N THR A 3 -23.62 6.26 5.96
CA THR A 3 -23.71 5.07 5.11
C THR A 3 -22.48 4.20 5.35
N ILE A 4 -22.68 2.93 5.68
CA ILE A 4 -21.58 1.98 5.89
C ILE A 4 -21.15 1.42 4.55
N VAL A 5 -19.84 1.45 4.31
CA VAL A 5 -19.22 0.98 3.08
C VAL A 5 -18.11 0.01 3.45
N TYR A 6 -18.12 -1.16 2.85
CA TYR A 6 -17.03 -2.13 2.92
C TYR A 6 -16.24 -2.06 1.62
N ALA A 7 -14.91 -2.03 1.70
CA ALA A 7 -14.06 -2.02 0.53
C ALA A 7 -12.84 -2.91 0.75
N ASP A 8 -12.58 -3.78 -0.23
CA ASP A 8 -11.50 -4.76 -0.21
C ASP A 8 -10.92 -4.96 -1.63
N GLY A 9 -9.66 -5.37 -1.72
CA GLY A 9 -9.01 -5.66 -2.99
C GLY A 9 -7.72 -6.45 -2.82
N GLY A 10 -7.37 -7.22 -3.84
CA GLY A 10 -6.19 -8.08 -3.78
C GLY A 10 -5.75 -8.60 -5.14
N CYS A 11 -4.53 -9.12 -5.19
CA CYS A 11 -3.94 -9.81 -6.33
C CYS A 11 -3.45 -11.19 -5.92
N ASP A 12 -3.46 -12.10 -6.89
CA ASP A 12 -2.77 -13.38 -6.78
C ASP A 12 -2.34 -13.85 -8.17
N PRO A 13 -1.01 -13.94 -8.46
CA PRO A 13 0.13 -13.50 -7.64
C PRO A 13 0.24 -11.97 -7.50
N ASN A 14 1.18 -11.46 -6.67
CA ASN A 14 1.42 -10.03 -6.45
C ASN A 14 2.89 -9.63 -6.76
N PRO A 15 3.17 -8.79 -7.78
CA PRO A 15 2.23 -8.22 -8.75
C PRO A 15 1.62 -9.29 -9.66
N GLY A 16 0.45 -8.98 -10.22
CA GLY A 16 -0.27 -9.92 -11.07
C GLY A 16 -1.72 -9.49 -11.30
N PRO A 17 -2.59 -10.43 -11.71
CA PRO A 17 -4.02 -10.15 -11.86
C PRO A 17 -4.63 -9.85 -10.51
N GLY A 18 -5.39 -8.77 -10.44
CA GLY A 18 -6.05 -8.30 -9.24
C GLY A 18 -7.48 -7.91 -9.47
N GLY A 19 -8.23 -7.85 -8.36
CA GLY A 19 -9.58 -7.34 -8.36
C GLY A 19 -9.87 -6.57 -7.08
N TRP A 20 -10.90 -5.74 -7.15
CA TRP A 20 -11.40 -4.91 -6.06
C TRP A 20 -12.91 -5.08 -5.97
N GLY A 21 -13.44 -4.91 -4.76
CA GLY A 21 -14.85 -5.02 -4.45
C GLY A 21 -15.27 -4.01 -3.40
N ALA A 22 -16.49 -3.48 -3.53
CA ALA A 22 -17.09 -2.62 -2.53
C ALA A 22 -18.57 -2.95 -2.33
N VAL A 23 -19.02 -2.85 -1.08
CA VAL A 23 -20.41 -3.09 -0.67
C VAL A 23 -20.90 -1.86 0.09
N ILE A 24 -21.93 -1.22 -0.43
CA ILE A 24 -22.54 -0.02 0.13
C ILE A 24 -23.88 -0.42 0.75
N GLN A 25 -24.04 -0.16 2.04
CA GLN A 25 -25.28 -0.42 2.78
C GLN A 25 -26.21 0.79 2.70
N ASP A 26 -26.95 0.91 1.59
CA ASP A 26 -27.95 1.96 1.40
C ASP A 26 -29.29 1.58 2.09
N PRO A 27 -30.05 2.55 2.65
CA PRO A 27 -31.37 2.27 3.21
C PRO A 27 -32.34 1.59 2.23
N ALA A 28 -32.22 1.84 0.93
CA ALA A 28 -33.06 1.24 -0.10
C ALA A 28 -32.58 -0.15 -0.56
N GLY A 29 -31.38 -0.59 -0.15
CA GLY A 29 -30.81 -1.87 -0.50
C GLY A 29 -29.29 -1.88 -0.53
N THR A 30 -28.70 -3.07 -0.68
CA THR A 30 -27.25 -3.19 -0.82
C THR A 30 -26.82 -2.92 -2.26
N ILE A 31 -25.83 -2.04 -2.44
CA ILE A 31 -25.20 -1.79 -3.74
C ILE A 31 -23.82 -2.46 -3.73
N GLU A 32 -23.52 -3.20 -4.79
CA GLU A 32 -22.27 -3.95 -4.94
C GLU A 32 -21.51 -3.46 -6.16
N LEU A 33 -20.22 -3.18 -5.98
CA LEU A 33 -19.33 -2.70 -7.02
C LEU A 33 -18.12 -3.63 -7.09
N HIS A 34 -17.64 -3.94 -8.29
CA HIS A 34 -16.40 -4.68 -8.47
C HIS A 34 -15.72 -4.34 -9.79
N GLY A 35 -14.46 -4.76 -9.90
CA GLY A 35 -13.70 -4.73 -11.14
C GLY A 35 -12.33 -5.35 -10.93
N GLY A 36 -11.53 -5.44 -11.99
CA GLY A 36 -10.19 -5.98 -11.89
C GLY A 36 -9.27 -5.56 -13.02
N GLU A 37 -7.98 -5.82 -12.80
CA GLU A 37 -6.90 -5.49 -13.72
C GLU A 37 -5.98 -6.69 -13.88
N ARG A 38 -5.50 -6.95 -15.11
CA ARG A 38 -4.60 -8.09 -15.38
C ARG A 38 -3.20 -7.93 -14.79
N ALA A 39 -2.75 -6.70 -14.57
CA ALA A 39 -1.41 -6.39 -14.10
C ALA A 39 -1.45 -5.24 -13.09
N THR A 40 -1.53 -5.58 -11.82
CA THR A 40 -1.66 -4.63 -10.72
C THR A 40 -1.01 -5.19 -9.44
N THR A 41 -1.26 -4.58 -8.29
CA THR A 41 -0.76 -5.04 -6.98
C THR A 41 -1.86 -5.02 -5.93
N ASN A 42 -1.68 -5.76 -4.83
CA ASN A 42 -2.65 -5.77 -3.71
C ASN A 42 -3.02 -4.36 -3.27
N ASN A 43 -2.02 -3.56 -2.90
CA ASN A 43 -2.23 -2.19 -2.43
C ASN A 43 -2.96 -1.29 -3.44
N ARG A 44 -2.73 -1.49 -4.75
CA ARG A 44 -3.46 -0.73 -5.78
C ARG A 44 -4.93 -1.14 -5.83
N MET A 45 -5.24 -2.43 -5.68
CA MET A 45 -6.63 -2.90 -5.65
C MET A 45 -7.36 -2.47 -4.38
N GLU A 46 -6.71 -2.53 -3.22
CA GLU A 46 -7.27 -1.99 -1.96
C GLU A 46 -7.60 -0.50 -2.07
N LEU A 47 -6.67 0.31 -2.60
CA LEU A 47 -6.91 1.74 -2.86
C LEU A 47 -8.04 1.96 -3.88
N THR A 48 -8.06 1.17 -4.94
CA THR A 48 -9.08 1.27 -6.00
C THR A 48 -10.47 0.95 -5.43
N ALA A 49 -10.60 -0.05 -4.57
CA ALA A 49 -11.86 -0.38 -3.91
C ALA A 49 -12.43 0.83 -3.16
N ALA A 50 -11.62 1.47 -2.32
CA ALA A 50 -12.02 2.65 -1.56
C ALA A 50 -12.35 3.85 -2.46
N ILE A 51 -11.54 4.10 -3.50
CA ILE A 51 -11.76 5.18 -4.48
C ILE A 51 -13.09 4.97 -5.21
N ARG A 52 -13.33 3.78 -5.75
CA ARG A 52 -14.54 3.47 -6.51
C ARG A 52 -15.80 3.55 -5.67
N ALA A 53 -15.70 3.16 -4.41
CA ALA A 53 -16.80 3.33 -3.47
C ALA A 53 -17.08 4.82 -3.20
N LEU A 54 -16.06 5.66 -2.98
CA LEU A 54 -16.25 7.10 -2.77
C LEU A 54 -16.82 7.83 -4.00
N GLU A 55 -16.45 7.41 -5.21
CA GLU A 55 -16.98 7.95 -6.48
C GLU A 55 -18.49 7.79 -6.61
N HIS A 56 -19.08 6.79 -5.96
CA HIS A 56 -20.52 6.56 -5.97
C HIS A 56 -21.30 7.65 -5.22
N PHE A 57 -20.67 8.28 -4.22
CA PHE A 57 -21.34 9.25 -3.37
C PHE A 57 -21.16 10.68 -3.88
N PRO A 58 -22.17 11.56 -3.72
CA PRO A 58 -21.99 12.98 -3.96
C PRO A 58 -21.05 13.62 -2.93
N GLU A 59 -20.58 14.84 -3.22
CA GLU A 59 -19.85 15.66 -2.25
C GLU A 59 -20.71 15.91 -0.98
N GLY A 60 -20.06 16.03 0.18
CA GLY A 60 -20.71 16.22 1.47
C GLY A 60 -21.37 14.97 2.08
N ALA A 61 -21.38 13.84 1.37
CA ALA A 61 -21.92 12.58 1.89
C ALA A 61 -21.22 12.14 3.19
N GLN A 62 -22.01 11.59 4.13
CA GLN A 62 -21.53 11.06 5.40
C GLN A 62 -21.32 9.55 5.30
N ILE A 63 -20.05 9.13 5.32
CA ILE A 63 -19.65 7.75 5.04
C ILE A 63 -18.88 7.18 6.23
N GLU A 64 -19.09 5.90 6.52
CA GLU A 64 -18.18 5.08 7.32
C GLU A 64 -17.54 4.02 6.41
N MET A 65 -16.28 4.26 6.03
CA MET A 65 -15.50 3.35 5.20
C MET A 65 -14.81 2.32 6.10
N ARG A 66 -15.16 1.04 5.90
CA ARG A 66 -14.59 -0.13 6.56
C ARG A 66 -13.68 -0.87 5.59
N CYS A 67 -12.41 -0.96 5.94
CA CYS A 67 -11.40 -1.68 5.18
C CYS A 67 -10.55 -2.53 6.12
N ASP A 68 -10.15 -3.72 5.69
CA ASP A 68 -9.14 -4.52 6.39
C ASP A 68 -7.70 -4.18 5.98
N SER A 69 -7.54 -3.41 4.89
CA SER A 69 -6.27 -2.80 4.53
C SER A 69 -5.83 -1.74 5.53
N GLN A 70 -4.86 -2.09 6.37
CA GLN A 70 -4.13 -1.13 7.18
C GLN A 70 -3.42 -0.08 6.32
N TYR A 71 -2.99 -0.46 5.11
CA TYR A 71 -2.32 0.47 4.20
C TYR A 71 -3.25 1.61 3.79
N VAL A 72 -4.49 1.32 3.41
CA VAL A 72 -5.50 2.34 3.08
C VAL A 72 -5.83 3.19 4.30
N VAL A 73 -6.19 2.55 5.42
CA VAL A 73 -6.63 3.28 6.63
C VAL A 73 -5.54 4.20 7.14
N LYS A 74 -4.31 3.71 7.37
CA LYS A 74 -3.19 4.53 7.86
C LYS A 74 -2.74 5.58 6.86
N SER A 75 -2.85 5.31 5.56
CA SER A 75 -2.56 6.33 4.55
C SER A 75 -3.43 7.54 4.77
N VAL A 76 -4.74 7.37 4.90
CA VAL A 76 -5.67 8.51 5.06
C VAL A 76 -5.62 9.12 6.45
N THR A 77 -5.53 8.31 7.51
CA THR A 77 -5.64 8.80 8.89
C THR A 77 -4.32 9.32 9.48
N GLU A 78 -3.17 8.83 9.04
CA GLU A 78 -1.87 9.13 9.65
C GLU A 78 -0.89 9.79 8.68
N TRP A 79 -0.73 9.24 7.46
CA TRP A 79 0.43 9.56 6.62
C TRP A 79 0.19 10.67 5.61
N MET A 80 -1.00 10.73 5.02
CA MET A 80 -1.34 11.58 3.89
C MET A 80 -1.16 13.07 4.20
N ARG A 81 -1.48 13.51 5.42
CA ARG A 81 -1.21 14.88 5.87
C ARG A 81 0.27 15.23 5.76
N GLY A 82 1.15 14.35 6.23
CA GLY A 82 2.60 14.55 6.16
C GLY A 82 3.14 14.45 4.73
N TRP A 83 2.57 13.59 3.90
CA TRP A 83 2.92 13.50 2.48
C TRP A 83 2.55 14.76 1.72
N LYS A 84 1.34 15.30 1.90
CA LYS A 84 0.89 16.57 1.28
C LYS A 84 1.81 17.73 1.65
N ALA A 85 2.16 17.86 2.93
CA ALA A 85 3.09 18.89 3.40
C ALA A 85 4.48 18.80 2.77
N ARG A 86 4.91 17.61 2.33
CA ARG A 86 6.19 17.35 1.65
C ARG A 86 6.07 17.23 0.13
N GLY A 87 4.97 17.71 -0.46
CA GLY A 87 4.75 17.64 -1.90
C GLY A 87 4.67 16.21 -2.44
N TRP A 88 4.07 15.30 -1.66
CA TRP A 88 3.93 13.87 -1.95
C TRP A 88 5.26 13.11 -2.11
N ARG A 89 6.25 13.47 -1.29
CA ARG A 89 7.56 12.81 -1.23
C ARG A 89 7.86 12.23 0.15
N THR A 90 8.58 11.13 0.15
CA THR A 90 9.24 10.51 1.30
C THR A 90 10.76 10.77 1.22
N ALA A 91 11.52 10.35 2.24
CA ALA A 91 12.98 10.42 2.20
C ALA A 91 13.58 9.64 1.02
N THR A 92 12.90 8.60 0.55
CA THR A 92 13.39 7.68 -0.48
C THR A 92 12.86 7.98 -1.89
N GLY A 93 11.99 8.99 -2.06
CA GLY A 93 11.45 9.36 -3.37
C GLY A 93 9.98 9.76 -3.32
N PRO A 94 9.27 9.73 -4.46
CA PRO A 94 7.82 9.93 -4.48
C PRO A 94 7.08 8.90 -3.61
N VAL A 95 5.95 9.30 -3.03
CA VAL A 95 5.05 8.37 -2.33
C VAL A 95 4.62 7.26 -3.29
N LYS A 96 4.63 6.01 -2.83
CA LYS A 96 4.16 4.87 -3.63
C LYS A 96 2.66 5.01 -3.94
N ASN A 97 2.25 4.64 -5.15
CA ASN A 97 0.86 4.76 -5.63
C ASN A 97 0.33 6.20 -5.55
N ILE A 98 1.19 7.21 -5.78
CA ILE A 98 0.83 8.63 -5.71
C ILE A 98 -0.40 8.99 -6.55
N ASP A 99 -0.57 8.35 -7.71
CA ASP A 99 -1.70 8.50 -8.63
C ASP A 99 -3.04 8.18 -7.94
N LEU A 100 -3.10 7.05 -7.24
CA LEU A 100 -4.29 6.63 -6.49
C LEU A 100 -4.43 7.40 -5.18
N MET A 101 -3.31 7.70 -4.49
CA MET A 101 -3.34 8.44 -3.23
C MET A 101 -3.88 9.85 -3.39
N GLN A 102 -3.49 10.56 -4.45
CA GLN A 102 -4.01 11.90 -4.73
C GLN A 102 -5.49 11.87 -5.09
N ARG A 103 -5.94 10.87 -5.85
CA ARG A 103 -7.36 10.67 -6.15
C ARG A 103 -8.17 10.37 -4.90
N LEU A 104 -7.65 9.49 -4.03
CA LEU A 104 -8.27 9.16 -2.75
C LEU A 104 -8.37 10.39 -1.84
N ASP A 105 -7.31 11.19 -1.73
CA ASP A 105 -7.29 12.44 -0.96
C ASP A 105 -8.37 13.42 -1.45
N ALA A 106 -8.47 13.63 -2.76
CA ALA A 106 -9.46 14.54 -3.34
C ALA A 106 -10.89 14.09 -3.03
N LEU A 107 -11.19 12.79 -3.24
CA LEU A 107 -12.51 12.23 -2.98
C LEU A 107 -12.88 12.22 -1.50
N ALA A 108 -11.93 11.85 -0.64
CA ALA A 108 -12.13 11.80 0.81
C ALA A 108 -12.27 13.21 1.40
N SER A 109 -11.54 14.20 0.89
CA SER A 109 -11.63 15.59 1.36
C SER A 109 -12.94 16.28 0.99
N ALA A 110 -13.59 15.85 -0.10
CA ALA A 110 -14.88 16.38 -0.55
C ALA A 110 -16.08 15.72 0.18
N ARG A 111 -15.86 14.78 1.09
CA ARG A 111 -16.90 14.01 1.79
C ARG A 111 -16.58 13.94 3.29
N ASP A 112 -17.59 13.69 4.12
CA ASP A 112 -17.37 13.40 5.54
C ASP A 112 -17.13 11.90 5.71
N VAL A 113 -15.87 11.46 5.60
CA VAL A 113 -15.49 10.05 5.66
C VAL A 113 -14.89 9.68 7.02
N ARG A 114 -15.53 8.74 7.72
CA ARG A 114 -14.95 8.05 8.87
C ARG A 114 -14.27 6.78 8.39
N TRP A 115 -13.01 6.59 8.75
CA TRP A 115 -12.23 5.39 8.39
C TRP A 115 -12.17 4.44 9.58
N THR A 116 -12.62 3.20 9.37
CA THR A 116 -12.63 2.14 10.37
C THR A 116 -11.81 0.98 9.83
N TRP A 117 -10.73 0.62 10.52
CA TRP A 117 -10.02 -0.61 10.24
C TRP A 117 -10.80 -1.79 10.83
N VAL A 118 -11.12 -2.78 9.99
CA VAL A 118 -11.71 -4.05 10.41
C VAL A 118 -10.66 -5.15 10.32
N ARG A 119 -10.77 -6.17 11.15
CA ARG A 119 -9.87 -7.32 11.04
C ARG A 119 -10.30 -8.16 9.83
N GLY A 120 -9.39 -8.41 8.89
CA GLY A 120 -9.63 -9.28 7.75
C GLY A 120 -10.14 -10.66 8.17
N HIS A 121 -11.15 -11.16 7.44
CA HIS A 121 -11.80 -12.47 7.62
C HIS A 121 -12.30 -12.79 9.05
N ALA A 122 -12.71 -11.78 9.82
CA ALA A 122 -13.23 -11.93 11.18
C ALA A 122 -14.72 -11.60 11.30
N GLY A 123 -15.58 -12.23 10.48
CA GLY A 123 -17.02 -12.33 10.72
C GLY A 123 -17.88 -11.11 10.39
N GLU A 124 -17.35 -10.09 9.70
CA GLU A 124 -18.17 -9.02 9.13
C GLU A 124 -18.64 -9.40 7.71
N ALA A 125 -19.92 -9.77 7.59
CA ALA A 125 -20.53 -10.22 6.34
C ALA A 125 -20.34 -9.25 5.16
N GLY A 126 -20.29 -7.95 5.42
CA GLY A 126 -20.03 -6.92 4.41
C GLY A 126 -18.60 -6.97 3.86
N ASN A 127 -17.59 -7.17 4.74
CA ASN A 127 -16.20 -7.31 4.32
C ASN A 127 -15.99 -8.62 3.55
N GLU A 128 -16.57 -9.71 4.03
CA GLU A 128 -16.52 -10.99 3.31
C GLU A 128 -17.18 -10.93 1.93
N ARG A 129 -18.23 -10.10 1.79
CA ARG A 129 -18.85 -9.87 0.48
C ARG A 129 -17.97 -9.00 -0.41
N ALA A 130 -17.31 -7.97 0.12
CA ALA A 130 -16.34 -7.16 -0.62
C ALA A 130 -15.16 -7.99 -1.13
N ASP A 131 -14.63 -8.92 -0.32
CA ASP A 131 -13.60 -9.87 -0.76
C ASP A 131 -14.08 -10.75 -1.93
N ARG A 132 -15.30 -11.33 -1.82
CA ARG A 132 -15.88 -12.15 -2.89
C ARG A 132 -16.03 -11.36 -4.19
N LEU A 133 -16.38 -10.08 -4.10
CA LEU A 133 -16.45 -9.15 -5.23
C LEU A 133 -15.06 -8.85 -5.82
N ALA A 134 -14.03 -8.70 -4.99
CA ALA A 134 -12.64 -8.56 -5.46
C ALA A 134 -12.17 -9.83 -6.20
N THR A 135 -12.48 -11.00 -5.67
CA THR A 135 -12.21 -12.29 -6.32
C THR A 135 -12.94 -12.40 -7.66
N LEU A 136 -14.20 -11.95 -7.74
CA LEU A 136 -14.96 -11.89 -8.98
C LEU A 136 -14.29 -10.98 -10.01
N GLY A 137 -13.97 -9.74 -9.63
CA GLY A 137 -13.30 -8.78 -10.51
C GLY A 137 -11.96 -9.28 -11.06
N ARG A 138 -11.17 -9.99 -10.25
CA ARG A 138 -9.92 -10.62 -10.71
C ARG A 138 -10.18 -11.70 -11.77
N ARG A 139 -11.21 -12.52 -11.57
CA ARG A 139 -11.57 -13.58 -12.53
C ARG A 139 -12.02 -12.99 -13.87
N GLU A 140 -12.84 -11.95 -13.83
CA GLU A 140 -13.30 -11.24 -15.03
C GLU A 140 -12.13 -10.61 -15.79
N ALA A 141 -11.17 -9.99 -15.07
CA ALA A 141 -9.97 -9.44 -15.69
C ALA A 141 -9.16 -10.52 -16.44
N LEU A 142 -9.14 -11.75 -15.92
CA LEU A 142 -8.51 -12.91 -16.55
C LEU A 142 -9.36 -13.56 -17.65
N GLY A 143 -10.60 -13.12 -17.86
CA GLY A 143 -11.55 -13.76 -18.79
C GLY A 143 -11.99 -15.16 -18.34
N LEU A 144 -11.90 -15.45 -17.04
CA LEU A 144 -12.32 -16.73 -16.49
C LEU A 144 -13.85 -16.76 -16.32
N PRO A 145 -14.48 -17.95 -16.41
CA PRO A 145 -15.91 -18.08 -16.17
C PRO A 145 -16.29 -17.53 -14.79
N VAL A 146 -17.30 -16.67 -14.76
CA VAL A 146 -17.90 -16.17 -13.51
C VAL A 146 -18.72 -17.30 -12.90
N PRO A 147 -18.37 -17.83 -11.71
CA PRO A 147 -19.22 -18.77 -11.02
C PRO A 147 -20.52 -18.06 -10.59
N PRO A 148 -21.63 -18.80 -10.44
CA PRO A 148 -22.89 -18.20 -10.01
C PRO A 148 -22.72 -17.51 -8.63
N PRO A 149 -23.53 -16.48 -8.32
CA PRO A 149 -23.29 -15.56 -7.20
C PRO A 149 -23.21 -16.22 -5.82
N ASP A 150 -23.85 -17.38 -5.68
CA ASP A 150 -23.92 -18.25 -4.50
C ASP A 150 -22.70 -19.19 -4.36
N ARG A 151 -21.83 -19.27 -5.39
CA ARG A 151 -20.65 -20.14 -5.44
C ARG A 151 -19.36 -19.39 -5.77
N LEU A 152 -19.28 -18.10 -5.45
CA LEU A 152 -18.00 -17.40 -5.49
C LEU A 152 -17.01 -18.17 -4.58
N PRO A 153 -15.84 -18.58 -5.10
CA PRO A 153 -14.88 -19.33 -4.31
C PRO A 153 -14.52 -18.53 -3.07
N ALA A 154 -14.20 -19.26 -1.99
CA ALA A 154 -13.72 -18.65 -0.77
C ALA A 154 -12.59 -17.66 -1.08
N PRO A 155 -12.51 -16.54 -0.32
CA PRO A 155 -11.41 -15.60 -0.42
C PRO A 155 -10.08 -16.28 -0.70
N VAL A 156 -9.38 -15.86 -1.75
CA VAL A 156 -7.95 -16.15 -1.80
C VAL A 156 -7.36 -15.23 -0.75
N ALA A 157 -6.95 -15.81 0.38
CA ALA A 157 -6.36 -15.08 1.48
C ALA A 157 -5.37 -14.05 0.91
N ALA A 158 -5.64 -12.77 1.17
CA ALA A 158 -4.71 -11.72 0.76
C ALA A 158 -3.31 -12.16 1.23
N PRO A 159 -2.30 -12.20 0.33
CA PRO A 159 -0.93 -12.27 0.78
C PRO A 159 -0.79 -11.18 1.83
N ALA A 160 -0.30 -11.54 3.03
CA ALA A 160 -0.16 -10.62 4.16
C ALA A 160 0.30 -9.26 3.63
N PRO A 161 -0.34 -8.15 4.03
CA PRO A 161 -0.07 -6.83 3.46
C PRO A 161 1.44 -6.68 3.42
N ALA A 162 1.99 -6.30 2.25
CA ALA A 162 3.41 -6.05 2.12
C ALA A 162 3.76 -5.14 3.29
N GLN A 163 4.45 -5.74 4.27
CA GLN A 163 4.59 -5.17 5.59
C GLN A 163 5.06 -3.74 5.36
N THR A 164 4.45 -2.75 6.04
CA THR A 164 5.16 -1.49 6.32
C THR A 164 6.58 -1.91 6.59
N PRO A 165 7.59 -1.46 5.81
CA PRO A 165 8.92 -2.05 5.90
C PRO A 165 9.23 -2.08 7.39
N GLU A 166 9.25 -3.27 7.97
CA GLU A 166 9.44 -3.39 9.39
C GLU A 166 10.75 -2.66 9.61
N THR A 167 10.72 -1.63 10.45
CA THR A 167 11.94 -0.97 10.84
C THR A 167 12.67 -2.00 11.67
N VAL A 168 13.37 -2.92 11.00
CA VAL A 168 14.23 -3.90 11.63
C VAL A 168 15.28 -3.06 12.31
N GLN A 169 15.19 -2.97 13.64
CA GLN A 169 16.23 -2.34 14.43
C GLN A 169 17.47 -3.24 14.34
N VAL A 170 18.29 -2.98 13.33
CA VAL A 170 19.59 -3.61 13.22
C VAL A 170 20.51 -2.89 14.20
N ALA A 171 20.83 -3.55 15.31
CA ALA A 171 21.86 -3.07 16.22
C ALA A 171 23.21 -3.11 15.49
N LEU A 172 23.75 -1.93 15.15
CA LEU A 172 25.12 -1.82 14.65
C LEU A 172 26.09 -2.20 15.77
N ARG A 173 27.10 -3.01 15.45
CA ARG A 173 28.21 -3.21 16.37
C ARG A 173 28.87 -1.86 16.68
N ALA A 174 29.28 -1.66 17.94
CA ALA A 174 29.74 -0.36 18.44
C ALA A 174 30.97 0.19 17.69
N ASP A 175 31.84 -0.71 17.24
CA ASP A 175 33.01 -0.41 16.40
C ASP A 175 32.59 0.14 15.02
N LEU A 176 31.61 -0.49 14.38
CA LEU A 176 31.06 -0.06 13.10
C LEU A 176 30.33 1.28 13.22
N ALA A 177 29.54 1.48 14.28
CA ALA A 177 28.88 2.76 14.54
C ALA A 177 29.90 3.91 14.72
N THR A 178 30.99 3.64 15.44
CA THR A 178 32.09 4.60 15.62
C THR A 178 32.80 4.91 14.30
N ALA A 179 33.08 3.88 13.49
CA ALA A 179 33.70 4.04 12.19
C ALA A 179 32.83 4.87 11.22
N LEU A 180 31.51 4.59 11.21
CA LEU A 180 30.52 5.33 10.43
C LEU A 180 30.51 6.81 10.84
N ALA A 181 30.45 7.12 12.13
CA ALA A 181 30.42 8.50 12.61
C ALA A 181 31.68 9.29 12.20
N ARG A 182 32.86 8.66 12.28
CA ARG A 182 34.12 9.28 11.82
C ARG A 182 34.15 9.51 10.30
N ALA A 183 33.64 8.55 9.52
CA ALA A 183 33.57 8.67 8.08
C ALA A 183 32.61 9.80 7.66
N ALA A 184 31.44 9.86 8.29
CA ALA A 184 30.46 10.92 8.08
C ALA A 184 31.02 12.30 8.44
N GLY A 185 31.71 12.43 9.57
CA GLY A 185 32.35 13.68 9.97
C GLY A 185 33.40 14.18 8.96
N ARG A 186 34.21 13.27 8.39
CA ARG A 186 35.16 13.61 7.32
C ARG A 186 34.47 14.04 6.02
N ALA A 187 33.28 13.53 5.75
CA ALA A 187 32.48 13.89 4.59
C ALA A 187 31.62 15.15 4.82
N GLY A 188 31.62 15.74 6.03
CA GLY A 188 30.73 16.85 6.37
C GLY A 188 29.25 16.47 6.43
N MET A 189 28.96 15.18 6.64
CA MET A 189 27.61 14.63 6.64
C MET A 189 27.22 14.14 8.04
N SER A 190 25.90 14.01 8.29
CA SER A 190 25.43 13.28 9.46
C SER A 190 25.70 11.78 9.30
N PRO A 191 25.91 11.01 10.39
CA PRO A 191 26.10 9.56 10.31
C PRO A 191 24.96 8.84 9.58
N GLN A 192 23.72 9.33 9.73
CA GLN A 192 22.56 8.80 9.03
C GLN A 192 22.63 9.04 7.52
N ALA A 193 22.86 10.30 7.08
CA ALA A 193 22.91 10.63 5.66
C ALA A 193 24.05 9.88 4.94
N TYR A 194 25.19 9.75 5.61
CA TYR A 194 26.33 8.99 5.07
C TYR A 194 26.00 7.49 4.92
N LEU A 195 25.29 6.89 5.88
CA LEU A 195 24.86 5.50 5.79
C LEU A 195 23.86 5.28 4.66
N GLU A 196 22.88 6.17 4.52
CA GLU A 196 21.86 6.10 3.48
C GLU A 196 22.49 6.17 2.08
N ASP A 197 23.41 7.11 1.85
CA ASP A 197 24.12 7.22 0.57
C ASP A 197 25.01 6.00 0.28
N ALA A 198 25.69 5.47 1.30
CA ALA A 198 26.52 4.26 1.15
C ALA A 198 25.68 3.02 0.80
N VAL A 199 24.52 2.85 1.44
CA VAL A 199 23.59 1.74 1.14
C VAL A 199 23.01 1.90 -0.26
N ARG A 200 22.61 3.12 -0.64
CA ARG A 200 22.09 3.41 -1.98
C ARG A 200 23.12 3.04 -3.05
N LEU A 201 24.36 3.51 -2.90
CA LEU A 201 25.44 3.19 -3.83
C LEU A 201 25.69 1.68 -3.93
N ALA A 202 25.66 0.96 -2.80
CA ALA A 202 25.81 -0.50 -2.80
C ALA A 202 24.70 -1.22 -3.58
N LEU A 203 23.45 -0.77 -3.42
CA LEU A 203 22.30 -1.33 -4.16
C LEU A 203 22.39 -1.05 -5.66
N GLU A 204 22.85 0.15 -6.05
CA GLU A 204 23.04 0.54 -7.45
C GLU A 204 24.17 -0.27 -8.11
N LEU A 205 25.30 -0.46 -7.41
CA LEU A 205 26.48 -1.15 -7.93
C LEU A 205 26.29 -2.67 -8.10
N LYS A 206 25.37 -3.27 -7.32
CA LYS A 206 25.19 -4.73 -7.21
C LYS A 206 26.47 -5.47 -6.76
N PRO A 207 26.43 -6.78 -6.45
CA PRO A 207 27.63 -7.50 -5.95
C PRO A 207 28.89 -7.38 -6.83
N PRO A 208 28.80 -7.39 -8.18
CA PRO A 208 29.98 -7.21 -9.03
C PRO A 208 30.61 -5.81 -8.91
N GLY A 209 29.79 -4.76 -8.84
CA GLY A 209 30.29 -3.39 -8.70
C GLY A 209 30.93 -3.15 -7.33
N ILE A 210 30.35 -3.73 -6.26
CA ILE A 210 30.95 -3.68 -4.92
C ILE A 210 32.33 -4.36 -4.89
N ALA A 211 32.48 -5.51 -5.55
CA ALA A 211 33.76 -6.21 -5.64
C ALA A 211 34.83 -5.36 -6.35
N ARG A 212 34.43 -4.62 -7.40
CA ARG A 212 35.31 -3.71 -8.12
C ARG A 212 35.76 -2.53 -7.26
N VAL A 213 34.82 -1.86 -6.58
CA VAL A 213 35.13 -0.77 -5.65
C VAL A 213 36.08 -1.23 -4.54
N ARG A 214 35.87 -2.44 -4.00
CA ARG A 214 36.76 -3.02 -3.00
C ARG A 214 38.20 -3.18 -3.53
N ALA A 215 38.36 -3.72 -4.74
CA ALA A 215 39.67 -3.87 -5.35
C ALA A 215 40.35 -2.52 -5.62
N ASP A 216 39.58 -1.49 -6.02
CA ASP A 216 40.09 -0.14 -6.23
C ASP A 216 40.56 0.52 -4.93
N LEU A 217 39.82 0.35 -3.83
CA LEU A 217 40.20 0.86 -2.51
C LEU A 217 41.47 0.18 -1.96
N GLN A 218 41.61 -1.13 -2.18
CA GLN A 218 42.81 -1.88 -1.78
C GLN A 218 44.05 -1.43 -2.56
N ARG A 219 43.91 -1.13 -3.85
CA ARG A 219 45.01 -0.61 -4.68
C ARG A 219 45.47 0.79 -4.28
N LYS A 220 44.58 1.65 -3.81
CA LYS A 220 44.91 3.02 -3.36
C LYS A 220 45.55 3.07 -1.97
N ALA A 221 45.50 1.97 -1.22
CA ALA A 221 46.07 1.83 0.11
C ALA A 221 47.45 1.15 0.12
N SER A 222 47.95 0.73 -1.06
CA SER A 222 49.29 0.17 -1.31
C SER A 222 50.17 1.24 -1.96
#